data_AF-A0ABD6AM66-F1
#
_entry.id   AF-A0ABD6AM66-F1
#
_cell.length_a   1.000
_cell.length_b   1.000
_cell.length_c   1.000
_cell.angle_alpha   90.00
_cell.angle_beta   90.00
_cell.angle_gamma   90.00
#
_symmetry.space_group_name_H-M   'P 1'
#
loop_
_entity.id
_entity.type
_entity.pdbx_description
1 polymer ?
#
loop_
_entity_poly.entity_id
_entity_poly.type
_entity_poly.pdbx_seq_one_letter_code
_entity_poly.pdbx_strand_id
1 'polypeptide(L)'
;MIGDQWQFGILIGWIAINALLAYSGYRLRERRAATGTGAPGGGADPVDADDGVVECPDCGTANELGYRFCRSCVSELPGTMAFDRDADGPLGRVAR
;
A
#
# COMPACT_ATOMS: atom_id res chain seq x y z
N MET A 1 43.50 -13.10 -10.08
CA MET A 1 42.40 -12.14 -10.38
C MET A 1 41.13 -12.89 -10.82
N ILE A 2 40.68 -13.88 -10.04
CA ILE A 2 39.51 -14.76 -10.34
C ILE A 2 38.37 -14.56 -9.32
N GLY A 3 38.52 -13.64 -8.36
CA GLY A 3 37.56 -13.39 -7.27
C GLY A 3 36.36 -12.51 -7.63
N ASP A 4 36.44 -11.68 -8.67
CA ASP A 4 35.38 -10.68 -8.97
C ASP A 4 34.21 -11.23 -9.79
N GLN A 5 34.40 -12.31 -10.56
CA GLN A 5 33.36 -12.81 -11.46
C GLN A 5 32.12 -13.36 -10.71
N TRP A 6 32.32 -13.97 -9.55
CA TRP A 6 31.22 -14.48 -8.72
C TRP A 6 30.43 -13.35 -8.03
N GLN A 7 31.08 -12.22 -7.74
CA GLN A 7 30.42 -11.04 -7.17
C GLN A 7 29.37 -10.47 -8.13
N PHE A 8 29.68 -10.41 -9.43
CA PHE A 8 28.69 -10.00 -10.44
C PHE A 8 27.51 -10.97 -10.50
N GLY A 9 27.75 -12.27 -10.32
CA GLY A 9 26.69 -13.27 -10.20
C GLY A 9 25.76 -13.01 -9.02
N ILE A 10 26.33 -12.71 -7.84
CA ILE A 10 25.55 -12.33 -6.66
C ILE A 10 24.76 -11.04 -6.89
N LEU A 11 25.41 -10.02 -7.46
CA LEU A 11 24.77 -8.73 -7.74
C LEU A 11 23.56 -8.90 -8.67
N ILE A 12 23.75 -9.60 -9.78
CA ILE A 12 22.68 -9.88 -10.75
C ILE A 12 21.57 -10.69 -10.09
N GLY A 13 21.90 -11.69 -9.27
CA GLY A 13 20.94 -12.47 -8.51
C GLY A 13 20.11 -11.61 -7.55
N TRP A 14 20.76 -10.74 -6.77
CA TRP A 14 20.08 -9.81 -5.87
C TRP A 14 19.16 -8.83 -6.60
N ILE A 15 19.61 -8.28 -7.73
CA ILE A 15 18.79 -7.41 -8.59
C ILE A 15 17.58 -8.18 -9.13
N ALA A 16 17.79 -9.41 -9.62
CA ALA A 16 16.71 -10.24 -10.15
C ALA A 16 15.68 -10.61 -9.08
N ILE A 17 16.11 -10.92 -7.86
CA ILE A 17 15.22 -11.18 -6.72
C ILE A 17 14.37 -9.95 -6.39
N ASN A 18 14.98 -8.77 -6.28
CA ASN A 18 14.25 -7.52 -5.99
C ASN A 18 13.27 -7.19 -7.12
N ALA A 19 13.68 -7.35 -8.39
CA ALA A 19 12.82 -7.15 -9.54
C ALA A 19 11.64 -8.13 -9.56
N LEU A 20 11.86 -9.40 -9.19
CA LEU A 20 10.81 -10.42 -9.10
C LEU A 20 9.80 -10.10 -7.99
N LEU A 21 10.26 -9.65 -6.83
CA LEU A 21 9.40 -9.22 -5.72
C LEU A 21 8.57 -7.99 -6.10
N ALA A 22 9.18 -7.00 -6.76
CA ALA A 22 8.45 -5.84 -7.25
C ALA A 22 7.41 -6.23 -8.32
N TYR A 23 7.80 -7.10 -9.26
CA TYR A 23 6.91 -7.57 -10.32
C TYR A 23 5.75 -8.43 -9.80
N SER A 24 5.98 -9.29 -8.79
CA SER A 24 4.91 -10.10 -8.19
C SER A 24 3.90 -9.24 -7.46
N GLY A 25 4.34 -8.22 -6.73
CA GLY A 25 3.47 -7.23 -6.10
C GLY A 25 2.64 -6.47 -7.13
N TYR A 26 3.28 -6.00 -8.21
CA TYR A 26 2.59 -5.37 -9.33
C TYR A 26 1.54 -6.30 -9.98
N ARG A 27 1.90 -7.56 -10.26
CA ARG A 27 0.99 -8.57 -10.83
C ARG A 27 -0.17 -8.91 -9.91
N LEU A 28 0.04 -8.92 -8.59
CA LEU A 28 -1.02 -9.19 -7.63
C LEU A 28 -2.00 -8.01 -7.56
N ARG A 29 -1.51 -6.78 -7.68
CA ARG A 29 -2.35 -5.57 -7.78
C ARG A 29 -3.23 -5.60 -9.01
N GLU A 30 -2.67 -5.93 -10.18
CA GLU A 30 -3.48 -6.09 -11.41
C GLU A 30 -4.59 -7.13 -11.21
N ARG A 31 -4.27 -8.28 -10.57
CA ARG A 31 -5.27 -9.31 -10.26
C ARG A 31 -6.35 -8.79 -9.32
N ARG A 32 -5.99 -8.10 -8.23
CA ARG A 32 -6.97 -7.52 -7.29
C ARG A 32 -7.84 -6.45 -7.95
N ALA A 33 -7.27 -5.59 -8.78
CA ALA A 33 -8.01 -4.57 -9.54
C ALA A 33 -8.99 -5.23 -10.53
N ALA A 34 -8.57 -6.29 -11.22
CA ALA A 34 -9.44 -7.06 -12.11
C ALA A 34 -10.54 -7.83 -11.38
N THR A 35 -10.31 -8.22 -10.13
CA THR A 35 -11.28 -8.91 -9.28
C THR A 35 -12.13 -7.95 -8.44
N GLY A 36 -11.88 -6.63 -8.53
CA GLY A 36 -12.50 -5.57 -7.72
C GLY A 36 -13.97 -5.25 -8.03
N THR A 37 -14.64 -6.04 -8.86
CA THR A 37 -16.09 -5.93 -9.14
C THR A 37 -16.96 -6.93 -8.39
N GLY A 38 -16.45 -7.59 -7.34
CA GLY A 38 -17.26 -8.47 -6.50
C GLY A 38 -16.74 -8.67 -5.08
N ALA A 39 -17.31 -7.94 -4.13
CA ALA A 39 -17.44 -8.35 -2.73
C ALA A 39 -18.94 -8.60 -2.45
N PRO A 40 -19.36 -9.46 -1.50
CA PRO A 40 -18.63 -9.76 -0.25
C PRO A 40 -18.63 -11.24 0.19
N GLY A 41 -17.74 -11.59 1.14
CA GLY A 41 -17.92 -12.76 1.99
C GLY A 41 -16.64 -13.37 2.56
N GLY A 42 -16.32 -13.04 3.81
CA GLY A 42 -15.41 -13.87 4.62
C GLY A 42 -14.60 -13.11 5.66
N GLY A 43 -15.20 -12.84 6.83
CA GLY A 43 -14.46 -12.55 8.06
C GLY A 43 -14.00 -11.12 8.22
N ALA A 44 -14.95 -10.20 8.40
CA ALA A 44 -14.69 -9.05 9.25
C ALA A 44 -14.57 -9.58 10.68
N ASP A 45 -13.34 -9.83 11.15
CA ASP A 45 -13.10 -9.50 12.55
C ASP A 45 -13.23 -7.98 12.63
N PRO A 46 -14.03 -7.46 13.58
CA PRO A 46 -14.18 -6.03 13.75
C PRO A 46 -12.79 -5.46 13.96
N VAL A 47 -12.46 -4.50 13.10
CA VAL A 47 -11.37 -3.57 13.28
C VAL A 47 -11.39 -3.16 14.75
N ASP A 48 -10.37 -3.53 15.52
CA ASP A 48 -10.06 -2.84 16.78
C ASP A 48 -9.60 -1.44 16.37
N ALA A 49 -10.59 -0.60 16.05
CA ALA A 49 -10.43 0.82 15.81
C ALA A 49 -9.93 1.55 17.07
N ASP A 50 -9.87 0.85 18.21
CA ASP A 50 -9.37 1.34 19.48
C ASP A 50 -7.84 1.31 19.62
N ASP A 51 -7.10 0.53 18.81
CA ASP A 51 -5.64 0.38 18.98
C ASP A 51 -4.78 1.26 18.05
N GLY A 52 -5.40 2.04 17.16
CA GLY A 52 -4.63 2.98 16.34
C GLY A 52 -3.75 2.31 15.28
N VAL A 53 -4.08 1.08 14.84
CA VAL A 53 -3.31 0.30 13.87
C VAL A 53 -4.16 -0.10 12.66
N VAL A 54 -3.60 0.03 11.44
CA VAL A 54 -4.15 -0.45 10.18
C VAL A 54 -3.21 -1.49 9.56
N GLU A 55 -3.76 -2.66 9.20
CA GLU A 55 -3.00 -3.71 8.52
C GLU A 55 -2.93 -3.44 7.01
N CYS A 56 -1.72 -3.58 6.45
CA CYS A 56 -1.51 -3.39 5.02
C CYS A 56 -2.08 -4.57 4.21
N PRO A 57 -3.04 -4.36 3.29
CA PRO A 57 -3.61 -5.45 2.50
C PRO A 57 -2.63 -6.03 1.46
N ASP A 58 -1.52 -5.32 1.20
CA ASP A 58 -0.51 -5.74 0.23
C ASP A 58 0.55 -6.67 0.84
N CYS A 59 0.93 -6.47 2.10
CA CYS A 59 2.03 -7.21 2.73
C CYS A 59 1.78 -7.69 4.17
N GLY A 60 0.59 -7.44 4.74
CA GLY A 60 0.22 -7.82 6.11
C GLY A 60 0.95 -7.04 7.21
N THR A 61 1.71 -6.00 6.85
CA THR A 61 2.39 -5.18 7.87
C THR A 61 1.36 -4.35 8.63
N ALA A 62 1.35 -4.46 9.95
CA ALA A 62 0.67 -3.54 10.84
C ALA A 62 1.35 -2.16 10.80
N ASN A 63 0.57 -1.12 10.48
CA ASN A 63 0.98 0.29 10.43
C ASN A 63 0.13 1.08 11.43
N GLU A 64 0.61 2.22 11.92
CA GLU A 64 -0.23 3.09 12.74
C GLU A 64 -1.27 3.83 11.88
N LEU A 65 -2.41 4.20 12.46
CA LEU A 65 -3.42 5.05 11.83
C LEU A 65 -2.81 6.41 11.51
N GLY A 66 -3.09 6.93 10.31
CA GLY A 66 -2.55 8.20 9.81
C GLY A 66 -1.38 8.06 8.85
N TYR A 67 -0.76 6.88 8.73
CA TYR A 67 0.19 6.63 7.66
C TYR A 67 -0.49 6.65 6.29
N ARG A 68 0.06 7.46 5.37
CA ARG A 68 -0.40 7.46 3.97
C ARG A 68 -0.01 6.19 3.23
N PHE A 69 1.20 5.71 3.50
CA PHE A 69 1.80 4.57 2.84
C PHE A 69 2.27 3.56 3.89
N CYS A 70 2.25 2.28 3.53
CA CYS A 70 2.78 1.20 4.35
C CYS A 70 4.28 1.38 4.59
N ARG A 71 4.72 1.31 5.85
CA ARG A 71 6.11 1.45 6.27
C ARG A 71 7.06 0.35 5.77
N SER A 72 6.51 -0.77 5.28
CA SER A 72 7.27 -1.92 4.80
C SER A 72 7.35 -1.97 3.27
N CYS A 73 6.19 -1.94 2.59
CA CYS A 73 6.13 -2.11 1.14
C CYS A 73 5.78 -0.83 0.36
N VAL A 74 5.53 0.29 1.05
CA VAL A 74 5.23 1.61 0.45
C VAL A 74 3.94 1.64 -0.39
N SER A 75 3.05 0.65 -0.22
CA SER A 75 1.70 0.70 -0.79
C SER A 75 0.84 1.76 -0.11
N GLU A 76 -0.10 2.37 -0.82
CA GLU A 76 -1.08 3.28 -0.20
C GLU A 76 -1.99 2.47 0.74
N LEU A 77 -2.25 2.99 1.94
CA LEU A 77 -3.07 2.32 2.95
C LEU A 77 -4.55 2.74 2.78
N PRO A 78 -5.51 1.82 2.95
CA PRO A 78 -6.92 2.19 3.01
C PRO A 78 -7.18 2.97 4.30
N GLY A 79 -7.94 4.07 4.21
CA GLY A 79 -8.25 4.91 5.38
C GLY A 79 -7.36 6.14 5.55
N THR A 80 -6.48 6.42 4.59
CA THR A 80 -6.02 7.80 4.42
C THR A 80 -7.25 8.61 4.10
N MET A 81 -7.68 9.48 5.02
CA MET A 81 -8.68 10.46 4.69
C MET A 81 -8.17 11.16 3.44
N ALA A 82 -8.77 10.85 2.28
CA ALA A 82 -8.94 11.85 1.28
C ALA A 82 -9.57 12.98 2.08
N PHE A 83 -8.83 14.07 2.28
CA PHE A 83 -9.46 15.29 2.73
C PHE A 83 -10.49 15.56 1.65
N ASP A 84 -11.71 15.10 1.90
CA ASP A 84 -12.88 15.46 1.14
C ASP A 84 -12.99 16.95 1.42
N ARG A 85 -12.32 17.74 0.57
CA ARG A 85 -12.69 19.12 0.39
C ARG A 85 -14.06 19.04 -0.26
N ASP A 86 -15.07 18.93 0.59
CA ASP A 86 -16.36 19.56 0.37
C ASP A 86 -16.08 21.05 0.15
N ALA A 87 -15.64 21.38 -1.06
CA ALA A 87 -15.54 22.74 -1.58
C ALA A 87 -16.87 23.16 -2.21
N ASP A 88 -17.99 22.61 -1.73
CA ASP A 88 -19.35 23.04 -2.04
C ASP A 88 -20.00 23.80 -0.85
N GLY A 89 -19.17 24.42 -0.01
CA GLY A 89 -19.62 25.46 0.90
C GLY A 89 -19.75 26.80 0.15
N PRO A 90 -20.94 27.44 0.10
CA PRO A 90 -21.08 28.73 -0.56
C PRO A 90 -20.20 29.73 0.17
N LEU A 91 -19.23 30.32 -0.54
CA LEU A 91 -18.40 31.37 0.00
C LEU A 91 -19.31 32.46 0.57
N GLY A 92 -19.25 32.56 1.90
CA GLY A 92 -20.00 33.51 2.69
C GLY A 92 -19.80 34.91 2.13
N ARG A 93 -20.93 35.53 1.77
CA ARG A 93 -21.04 36.94 1.45
C ARG A 93 -20.55 37.75 2.66
N VAL A 94 -19.31 38.22 2.62
CA VAL A 94 -18.82 39.20 3.59
C VAL A 94 -19.35 40.55 3.15
N ALA A 95 -20.54 40.90 3.64
CA ALA A 95 -20.99 42.28 3.65
C ALA A 95 -20.35 42.98 4.85
N ARG A 96 -19.42 43.88 4.58
CA ARG A 96 -19.20 45.05 5.44
C ARG A 96 -18.65 46.20 4.63
#